data_AF-A0A7C1KRG3-F1
#
_entry.id   AF-A0A7C1KRG3-F1
#
_cell.length_a   1.000
_cell.length_b   1.000
_cell.length_c   1.000
_cell.angle_alpha   90.00
_cell.angle_beta   90.00
_cell.angle_gamma   90.00
#
_symmetry.space_group_name_H-M   'P 1'
#
loop_
_entity.id
_entity.type
_entity.pdbx_description
1 polymer ?
#
loop_
_entity_poly.entity_id
_entity_poly.type
_entity_poly.pdbx_seq_one_letter_code
_entity_poly.pdbx_strand_id
1 'polypeptide(L)' 'DDNKETATKYGIMSIPTILKFESGSVSKQIVGAMPKTALIKELDI' A
#
# COMPACT_ATOMS: atom_id res chain seq x y z
N ASP A 1 -8.10 15.14 -2.52
CA ASP A 1 -7.72 13.81 -3.01
C ASP A 1 -8.04 13.80 -4.48
N ASP A 2 -6.98 13.75 -5.27
CA ASP A 2 -7.02 13.96 -6.71
C ASP A 2 -7.22 12.62 -7.45
N ASN A 3 -7.15 11.49 -6.73
CA ASN A 3 -7.18 10.14 -7.31
C ASN A 3 -8.22 9.24 -6.62
N LYS A 4 -9.42 9.77 -6.36
CA LYS A 4 -10.51 9.04 -5.68
C LYS A 4 -10.89 7.72 -6.38
N GLU A 5 -10.85 7.69 -7.70
CA GLU A 5 -11.16 6.48 -8.48
C GLU A 5 -10.13 5.38 -8.20
N THR A 6 -8.83 5.73 -8.22
CA THR A 6 -7.74 4.82 -7.88
C THR A 6 -7.84 4.37 -6.43
N ALA A 7 -8.12 5.28 -5.50
CA ALA A 7 -8.33 4.96 -4.09
C ALA A 7 -9.47 3.94 -3.91
N THR A 8 -10.59 4.14 -4.61
CA THR A 8 -11.74 3.22 -4.58
C THR A 8 -11.40 1.88 -5.22
N LYS A 9 -10.72 1.88 -6.37
CA LYS A 9 -10.29 0.69 -7.12
C LYS A 9 -9.43 -0.24 -6.27
N TYR A 10 -8.56 0.32 -5.43
CA TYR A 10 -7.67 -0.43 -4.56
C TYR A 10 -8.10 -0.46 -3.08
N GLY A 11 -9.32 0.00 -2.76
CA GLY A 11 -9.85 -0.05 -1.39
C GLY A 11 -9.08 0.78 -0.36
N ILE A 12 -8.46 1.90 -0.78
CA ILE A 12 -7.74 2.81 0.11
C ILE A 12 -8.77 3.58 0.97
N MET A 13 -9.00 3.11 2.20
CA MET A 13 -9.91 3.74 3.16
C MET A 13 -9.21 4.57 4.23
N SER A 14 -7.89 4.40 4.38
CA SER A 14 -7.09 5.05 5.42
C SER A 14 -5.73 5.44 4.87
N ILE A 15 -5.18 6.54 5.37
CA ILE A 15 -3.89 7.07 4.96
C ILE A 15 -2.90 7.05 6.14
N PRO A 16 -1.60 6.80 5.90
CA PRO A 16 -1.01 6.34 4.64
C PRO A 16 -1.33 4.85 4.37
N THR A 17 -1.46 4.46 3.11
CA THR A 17 -1.54 3.05 2.68
C THR A 17 -0.52 2.81 1.57
N ILE A 18 0.22 1.71 1.64
CA ILE A 18 1.24 1.30 0.68
C ILE A 18 0.81 -0.04 0.07
N LEU A 19 0.84 -0.13 -1.26
CA LEU A 19 0.55 -1.35 -2.00
C LEU A 19 1.82 -1.82 -2.71
N LYS A 20 2.20 -3.08 -2.50
CA LYS A 20 3.24 -3.76 -3.28
C LYS A 20 2.59 -4.42 -4.48
N PHE A 21 3.09 -4.11 -5.66
CA PHE A 21 2.66 -4.75 -6.90
C PHE A 21 3.73 -5.71 -7.39
N GLU A 22 3.34 -6.96 -7.66
CA GLU A 22 4.19 -7.97 -8.29
C GLU A 22 3.40 -8.61 -9.43
N SER A 23 4.04 -8.73 -10.61
CA SER A 23 3.42 -9.33 -11.79
C SER A 23 2.05 -8.73 -12.17
N GLY A 24 1.85 -7.43 -11.93
CA GLY A 24 0.61 -6.72 -12.24
C GLY A 24 -0.53 -6.91 -11.23
N SER A 25 -0.30 -7.63 -10.14
CA SER A 25 -1.27 -7.83 -9.05
C SER A 25 -0.75 -7.23 -7.74
N VAL A 26 -1.65 -6.87 -6.83
CA VAL A 26 -1.28 -6.44 -5.48
C VAL A 26 -0.81 -7.67 -4.70
N SER A 27 0.47 -7.75 -4.38
CA SER A 27 1.03 -8.84 -3.57
C SER A 27 0.96 -8.55 -2.08
N LYS A 28 1.05 -7.28 -1.67
CA LYS A 28 0.90 -6.86 -0.27
C LYS A 28 0.24 -5.49 -0.14
N GLN A 29 -0.46 -5.29 0.97
CA GLN A 29 -1.08 -4.03 1.35
C GLN A 29 -0.75 -3.71 2.81
N ILE A 30 -0.24 -2.51 3.03
CA ILE A 30 0.14 -2.00 4.34
C ILE A 30 -0.70 -0.75 4.61
N VAL A 31 -1.45 -0.76 5.71
CA VAL A 31 -2.26 0.38 6.14
C VAL A 31 -1.67 0.97 7.42
N GLY A 32 -1.47 2.28 7.44
CA GLY A 32 -0.91 3.02 8.56
C GLY A 32 0.59 3.29 8.42
N ALA A 33 1.07 4.20 9.26
CA ALA A 33 2.48 4.55 9.32
C ALA A 33 3.25 3.48 10.10
N MET A 34 4.39 3.04 9.56
CA MET A 34 5.31 2.17 10.27
C MET A 34 6.76 2.59 10.03
N PRO A 35 7.70 2.18 10.91
CA PRO A 35 9.12 2.50 10.74
C PRO A 35 9.71 1.87 9.46
N LYS A 36 10.75 2.49 8.91
CA LYS A 36 11.44 2.03 7.69
C LYS A 36 11.86 0.56 7.76
N THR A 37 12.39 0.11 8.90
CA THR A 37 12.82 -1.29 9.08
C THR A 37 11.66 -2.27 9.00
N ALA A 38 10.49 -1.89 9.54
CA ALA A 38 9.28 -2.68 9.43
C ALA A 38 8.75 -2.70 7.99
N LEU A 39 8.77 -1.57 7.27
CA LEU A 39 8.39 -1.53 5.85
C LEU A 39 9.27 -2.44 4.99
N ILE A 40 10.59 -2.39 5.19
CA ILE A 40 11.55 -3.20 4.45
C ILE A 40 11.25 -4.69 4.64
N LYS A 41 11.06 -5.10 5.90
CA LYS A 41 10.67 -6.48 6.24
C LYS A 41 9.31 -6.86 5.65
N GLU A 42 8.32 -5.99 5.77
CA GLU A 42 6.95 -6.29 5.32
C GLU A 42 6.86 -6.32 3.80
N LEU A 43 7.65 -5.54 3.10
CA LEU A 43 7.71 -5.50 1.64
C LEU A 43 8.72 -6.48 1.05
N ASP A 44 9.42 -7.27 1.88
CA ASP A 44 10.47 -8.22 1.46
C ASP A 44 11.51 -7.59 0.52
N ILE A 45 11.99 -6.38 0.87
CA ILE A 45 13.02 -5.60 0.15
C ILE A 45 14.20 -5.27 1.06
#